data_AF-A0A934E1B8-F1
#
_entry.id   AF-A0A934E1B8-F1
#
_cell.length_a   1.000
_cell.length_b   1.000
_cell.length_c   1.000
_cell.angle_alpha   90.00
_cell.angle_beta   90.00
_cell.angle_gamma   90.00
#
_symmetry.space_group_name_H-M   'P 1'
#
loop_
_entity.id
_entity.type
_entity.pdbx_description
1 polymer ?
#
loop_
_entity_poly.entity_id
_entity_poly.type
_entity_poly.pdbx_seq_one_letter_code
_entity_poly.pdbx_strand_id
1 'polypeptide(L)' 'MVEKAHAAGGVVYHDVTERKWALKALESGVDGLICVNARAGGHAGRLSPEQLFEELADLRVPLICAGGVGGEA' A
#
# COMPACT_ATOMS: atom_id res chain seq x y z
N MET A 1 -10.52 -11.80 6.01
CA MET A 1 -10.40 -10.78 7.08
C MET A 1 -11.09 -9.49 6.67
N VAL A 2 -10.90 -9.03 5.43
CA VAL A 2 -11.55 -7.84 4.86
C VAL A 2 -13.05 -7.81 5.11
N GLU A 3 -13.79 -8.85 4.69
CA GLU A 3 -15.25 -8.94 4.92
C GLU A 3 -15.66 -8.80 6.39
N LYS A 4 -14.88 -9.34 7.32
CA LYS A 4 -15.16 -9.23 8.77
C LYS A 4 -14.91 -7.82 9.28
N ALA A 5 -13.88 -7.14 8.77
CA ALA A 5 -13.61 -5.75 9.10
C ALA A 5 -14.74 -4.84 8.56
N HIS A 6 -15.15 -5.06 7.31
CA HIS A 6 -16.29 -4.36 6.70
C HIS A 6 -17.60 -4.61 7.46
N ALA A 7 -17.87 -5.84 7.91
CA ALA A 7 -19.05 -6.16 8.72
C ALA A 7 -19.08 -5.41 10.07
N ALA A 8 -17.91 -4.99 10.57
CA ALA A 8 -17.78 -4.15 11.76
C ALA A 8 -17.73 -2.63 11.45
N GLY A 9 -17.96 -2.23 10.19
CA GLY A 9 -17.87 -0.84 9.73
C GLY A 9 -16.44 -0.31 9.56
N GLY A 10 -15.44 -1.20 9.53
CA GLY A 10 -14.04 -0.84 9.32
C GLY A 10 -13.72 -0.55 7.86
N VAL A 11 -12.60 0.14 7.64
CA VAL A 11 -11.99 0.40 6.33
C VAL A 11 -10.62 -0.28 6.31
N VAL A 12 -10.25 -0.92 5.22
CA VAL A 12 -9.08 -1.79 5.13
C VAL A 12 -8.08 -1.25 4.11
N TYR A 13 -6.88 -0.94 4.60
CA TYR A 13 -5.72 -0.66 3.76
C TYR A 13 -4.70 -1.79 3.91
N HIS A 14 -4.03 -2.14 2.81
CA HIS A 14 -3.03 -3.21 2.82
C HIS A 14 -1.65 -2.70 2.41
N ASP A 15 -0.64 -3.07 3.20
CA ASP A 15 0.76 -2.78 2.92
C ASP A 15 1.25 -3.60 1.72
N VAL A 16 1.84 -2.93 0.74
CA VAL A 16 2.37 -3.55 -0.48
C VAL A 16 3.71 -2.95 -0.86
N THR A 17 4.59 -3.81 -1.38
CA THR A 17 5.95 -3.46 -1.77
C THR A 17 6.19 -3.57 -3.28
N GLU A 18 5.26 -4.18 -4.01
CA GLU A 18 5.30 -4.40 -5.47
C GLU A 18 3.89 -4.71 -6.02
N ARG A 19 3.69 -4.53 -7.34
CA ARG A 19 2.40 -4.71 -8.02
C ARG A 19 1.73 -6.05 -7.79
N LYS A 20 2.50 -7.13 -7.67
CA LYS A 20 1.97 -8.48 -7.44
C LYS A 20 1.13 -8.57 -6.15
N TRP A 21 1.57 -7.93 -5.07
CA TRP A 21 0.84 -7.94 -3.80
C TRP A 21 -0.34 -6.99 -3.81
N ALA A 22 -0.22 -5.85 -4.49
CA ALA A 22 -1.33 -4.92 -4.73
C ALA A 22 -2.52 -5.60 -5.40
N LEU A 23 -2.29 -6.36 -6.48
CA LEU A 23 -3.37 -7.07 -7.16
C LEU A 23 -4.07 -8.09 -6.26
N LYS A 24 -3.32 -8.85 -5.45
CA LYS A 24 -3.90 -9.80 -4.49
C LYS A 24 -4.70 -9.11 -3.38
N ALA A 25 -4.23 -7.96 -2.92
CA ALA A 25 -4.94 -7.17 -1.94
C ALA A 25 -6.28 -6.67 -2.51
N LEU A 26 -6.29 -6.19 -3.75
CA LEU A 26 -7.50 -5.77 -4.45
C LEU A 26 -8.47 -6.92 -4.69
N GLU A 27 -7.98 -8.10 -5.09
CA GLU A 27 -8.78 -9.33 -5.18
C GLU A 27 -9.45 -9.68 -3.84
N SER A 28 -8.81 -9.32 -2.72
CA SER A 28 -9.34 -9.53 -1.37
C SER A 28 -10.35 -8.46 -0.93
N GLY A 29 -10.58 -7.43 -1.74
CA GLY A 29 -11.57 -6.38 -1.51
C GLY A 29 -11.10 -5.22 -0.62
N VAL A 30 -9.79 -4.94 -0.54
CA VAL A 30 -9.29 -3.81 0.26
C VAL A 30 -9.73 -2.47 -0.32
N ASP A 31 -9.85 -1.47 0.55
CA ASP A 31 -10.30 -0.12 0.18
C ASP A 31 -9.17 0.77 -0.34
N GLY A 32 -7.91 0.42 -0.04
CA GLY A 32 -6.73 1.15 -0.49
C GLY A 32 -5.42 0.43 -0.19
N LEU A 33 -4.32 1.04 -0.64
CA LEU A 33 -2.97 0.46 -0.57
C LEU A 33 -2.02 1.40 0.17
N ILE A 34 -1.19 0.81 1.04
CA ILE A 34 -0.06 1.48 1.69
C ILE A 34 1.19 1.03 0.93
N CYS A 35 1.77 1.94 0.16
CA CYS A 35 2.90 1.72 -0.72
C CYS A 35 4.21 1.82 0.08
N VAL A 36 4.63 0.69 0.64
CA VAL A 36 5.85 0.57 1.47
C VAL A 36 7.08 0.52 0.55
N ASN A 37 7.71 1.68 0.38
CA ASN A 37 8.85 1.86 -0.52
C ASN A 37 10.21 1.52 0.14
N ALA A 38 11.28 1.54 -0.64
CA ALA A 38 12.63 1.17 -0.21
C ALA A 38 13.25 2.07 0.88
N ARG A 39 12.67 3.23 1.18
CA ARG A 39 13.08 4.12 2.27
C ARG A 39 12.37 3.80 3.59
N ALA A 40 11.46 2.84 3.62
CA ALA A 40 10.83 2.39 4.86
C ALA A 40 11.82 1.61 5.75
N GLY A 41 11.59 1.65 7.06
CA GLY A 41 12.25 0.74 8.00
C GLY A 41 11.60 -0.64 7.99
N GLY A 42 12.30 -1.66 8.48
CA GLY A 42 11.77 -3.02 8.60
C GLY A 42 11.76 -3.80 7.28
N HIS A 43 10.68 -4.54 7.01
CA HIS A 43 10.54 -5.39 5.81
C HIS A 43 10.13 -4.56 4.58
N ALA A 44 11.02 -3.68 4.15
CA ALA A 44 10.79 -2.80 3.02
C ALA A 44 10.93 -3.49 1.66
N GLY A 45 10.21 -2.97 0.67
CA GLY A 45 10.39 -3.32 -0.74
C GLY A 45 11.71 -2.79 -1.32
N ARG A 46 11.93 -3.06 -2.61
CA ARG A 46 13.13 -2.60 -3.33
C ARG A 46 12.90 -1.36 -4.19
N LEU A 47 11.64 -1.01 -4.44
CA LEU A 47 11.25 0.09 -5.33
C LEU A 47 11.33 1.44 -4.63
N SER A 48 11.79 2.47 -5.33
CA SER A 48 11.68 3.86 -4.85
C SER A 48 10.20 4.27 -4.70
N PRO A 49 9.90 5.34 -3.93
CA PRO A 49 8.54 5.87 -3.85
C PRO A 49 7.91 6.13 -5.24
N GLU A 50 8.70 6.70 -6.15
CA GLU A 50 8.27 7.08 -7.50
C GLU A 50 8.01 5.84 -8.36
N GLN A 51 8.93 4.87 -8.35
CA GLN A 51 8.76 3.60 -9.08
C GLN A 51 7.53 2.83 -8.60
N LEU A 52 7.35 2.74 -7.27
CA LEU A 52 6.21 2.04 -6.70
C LEU A 52 4.89 2.77 -7.01
N PHE A 53 4.90 4.10 -7.06
CA PHE A 53 3.74 4.87 -7.51
C PHE A 53 3.43 4.61 -8.99
N GLU A 54 4.43 4.66 -9.87
CA GLU A 54 4.25 4.39 -11.31
C GLU A 54 3.65 3.00 -11.58
N GLU A 55 4.07 1.98 -10.83
CA GLU A 55 3.54 0.61 -10.97
C GLU A 55 2.08 0.45 -10.52
N LEU A 56 1.59 1.33 -9.63
CA LEU A 56 0.31 1.17 -8.94
C LEU A 56 -0.73 2.25 -9.27
N ALA A 57 -0.32 3.35 -9.90
CA ALA A 57 -1.19 4.50 -10.18
C ALA A 57 -2.40 4.16 -11.05
N ASP A 58 -2.33 3.11 -11.86
CA ASP A 58 -3.42 2.63 -12.72
C ASP A 58 -4.54 1.89 -11.95
N LEU A 59 -4.30 1.50 -10.70
CA LEU A 59 -5.19 0.62 -9.94
C LEU A 59 -6.44 1.31 -9.38
N ARG A 60 -6.58 2.64 -9.55
CA ARG A 60 -7.76 3.46 -9.21
C ARG A 60 -8.29 3.29 -7.77
N VAL A 61 -7.41 2.96 -6.84
CA VAL A 61 -7.67 2.99 -5.39
C VAL A 61 -6.78 4.05 -4.73
N PRO A 62 -7.14 4.54 -3.54
CA PRO A 62 -6.25 5.39 -2.75
C PRO A 62 -4.88 4.71 -2.52
N LEU A 63 -3.81 5.45 -2.83
CA LEU A 63 -2.43 5.05 -2.59
C LEU A 63 -1.83 5.95 -1.51
N ILE A 64 -1.29 5.36 -0.45
CA ILE A 64 -0.61 6.06 0.64
C ILE A 64 0.89 5.78 0.53
N CYS A 65 1.72 6.81 0.40
CA CYS A 65 3.18 6.64 0.42
C CYS A 65 3.67 6.33 1.84
N ALA A 66 4.43 5.23 2.00
CA ALA A 66 5.02 4.85 3.28
C ALA A 66 6.52 4.55 3.12
N GLY A 67 7.36 5.27 3.87
CA GLY A 67 8.82 5.15 3.85
C GLY A 67 9.50 6.46 3.47
N GLY A 68 10.44 6.92 4.32
CA GLY A 68 11.16 8.18 4.12
C GLY A 68 10.30 9.45 4.24
N VAL A 69 9.14 9.38 4.90
CA VAL A 69 8.27 10.54 5.15
C VAL A 69 8.58 11.09 6.54
N GLY A 70 9.30 12.21 6.59
CA GLY A 70 9.66 12.94 7.81
C GLY A 70 10.25 14.30 7.43
N GLY A 71 10.12 15.29 8.31
CA GLY A 71 10.83 16.56 8.15
C GLY A 71 12.29 16.44 8.61
N GLU A 72 13.12 17.43 8.28
CA GLU A 72 14.39 17.64 8.98
C GLU A 72 14.08 18.06 10.43
N ALA A 73 14.87 17.53 11.38
CA ALA A 73 14.96 18.08 12.73
C ALA A 73 16.08 19.13 12.77
#